data_AF-A0A7S2DIK9-F1
#
_entry.id   AF-A0A7S2DIK9-F1
#
_cell.length_a   1.000
_cell.length_b   1.000
_cell.length_c   1.000
_cell.angle_alpha   90.00
_cell.angle_beta   90.00
_cell.angle_gamma   90.00
#
_symmetry.space_group_name_H-M   'P 1'
#
loop_
_entity.id
_entity.type
_entity.pdbx_description
1 polymer ?
#
loop_
_entity_poly.entity_id
_entity_poly.type
_entity_poly.pdbx_seq_one_letter_code
_entity_poly.pdbx_strand_id
1 'polypeptide(L)'
;VASGGTGGSPLLPGEAEFLEAGTGGDVDPDKQRKLLQDACKKCGVAVEWCSELDTLRALYRTSRQMDSASVRDLKQECMRRKVPFEGVMEKEELKKRARQALVWYTMPERTLEAE
;
A
#
# COMPACT_ATOMS: atom_id res chain seq x y z
N VAL A 1 -23.85 -6.74 -32.29
CA VAL A 1 -23.92 -7.24 -30.90
C VAL A 1 -22.63 -6.92 -30.17
N ALA A 2 -22.77 -6.31 -28.99
CA ALA A 2 -21.79 -6.12 -27.91
C ALA A 2 -20.47 -5.38 -28.19
N SER A 3 -20.42 -4.17 -27.64
CA SER A 3 -19.30 -3.30 -27.31
C SER A 3 -18.16 -4.01 -26.53
N GLY A 4 -16.92 -3.81 -26.97
CA GLY A 4 -15.72 -4.10 -26.18
C GLY A 4 -15.12 -2.80 -25.64
N GLY A 5 -15.68 -2.29 -24.55
CA GLY A 5 -15.15 -1.13 -23.86
C GLY A 5 -13.80 -1.46 -23.23
N THR A 6 -12.73 -0.90 -23.78
CA THR A 6 -11.43 -0.82 -23.12
C THR A 6 -11.57 0.08 -21.91
N GLY A 7 -11.80 -0.52 -20.74
CA GLY A 7 -11.76 0.16 -19.46
C GLY A 7 -10.32 0.57 -19.15
N GLY A 8 -9.89 1.70 -19.73
CA GLY A 8 -8.72 2.42 -19.25
C GLY A 8 -9.02 2.86 -17.82
N SER A 9 -8.37 2.22 -16.84
CA SER A 9 -8.39 2.72 -15.47
C SER A 9 -7.86 4.16 -15.47
N PRO A 10 -8.54 5.09 -14.79
CA PRO A 10 -8.06 6.46 -14.70
C PRO A 10 -6.74 6.48 -13.94
N LEU A 11 -5.64 6.77 -14.65
CA LEU A 11 -4.37 7.13 -14.05
C LEU A 11 -4.60 8.36 -13.20
N LEU A 12 -4.65 8.17 -11.89
CA LEU A 12 -4.81 9.27 -10.94
C LEU A 12 -3.53 10.13 -10.97
N PRO A 13 -3.65 11.47 -10.90
CA PRO A 13 -2.50 12.37 -10.86
C PRO A 13 -1.66 12.04 -9.62
N GLY A 14 -0.45 11.51 -9.85
CA GLY A 14 0.48 11.10 -8.79
C GLY A 14 1.25 9.80 -9.07
N GLU A 15 0.89 9.02 -10.10
CA GLU A 15 1.67 7.82 -10.48
C GLU A 15 2.95 8.19 -11.24
N ALA A 16 2.92 9.30 -11.99
CA ALA A 16 4.03 9.77 -12.81
C ALA A 16 5.11 10.53 -12.02
N GLU A 17 4.81 11.06 -10.82
CA GLU A 17 5.79 11.86 -10.08
C GLU A 17 6.77 11.01 -9.24
N PHE A 18 6.39 9.79 -8.85
CA PHE A 18 7.22 9.00 -7.91
C PHE A 18 8.06 7.90 -8.58
N LEU A 19 7.78 7.54 -9.84
CA LEU A 19 8.53 6.48 -10.54
C LEU A 19 9.60 6.97 -11.52
N GLU A 20 9.54 8.24 -11.95
CA GLU A 20 10.47 8.78 -12.95
C GLU A 20 11.14 10.09 -12.50
N ALA A 21 11.45 10.24 -11.22
CA ALA A 21 12.43 11.23 -10.78
C ALA A 21 13.84 10.63 -10.84
N GLY A 22 14.26 10.28 -12.07
CA GLY A 22 15.66 10.40 -12.42
C GLY A 22 15.98 11.89 -12.51
N THR A 23 16.31 12.52 -11.40
CA THR A 23 16.83 13.89 -11.38
C THR A 23 18.06 13.93 -10.49
N GLY A 24 19.21 14.19 -11.11
CA GLY A 24 20.49 14.43 -10.44
C GLY A 24 20.49 15.74 -9.64
N GLY A 25 19.58 15.85 -8.68
CA GLY A 25 19.55 16.88 -7.65
C GLY A 25 19.54 16.20 -6.30
N ASP A 26 20.33 16.73 -5.38
CA ASP A 26 20.49 16.30 -3.98
C ASP A 26 19.12 16.34 -3.25
N VAL A 27 18.26 15.34 -3.48
CA VAL A 27 17.01 15.19 -2.76
C VAL A 27 17.35 14.55 -1.45
N ASP A 28 17.31 15.38 -0.40
CA ASP A 28 17.52 14.95 0.96
C ASP A 28 16.63 13.73 1.30
N PRO A 29 17.23 12.57 1.64
CA PRO A 29 16.50 11.33 1.85
C PRO A 29 15.50 11.42 3.01
N ASP A 30 15.69 12.36 3.95
CA ASP A 30 14.79 12.62 5.06
C ASP A 30 13.46 13.21 4.56
N LYS A 31 13.53 14.19 3.65
CA LYS A 31 12.35 14.78 3.02
C LYS A 31 11.56 13.73 2.24
N GLN A 32 12.25 12.89 1.47
CA GLN A 32 11.60 11.84 0.69
C GLN A 32 10.93 10.80 1.60
N ARG A 33 11.58 10.45 2.72
CA ARG A 33 11.02 9.54 3.73
C ARG A 33 9.74 10.10 4.32
N LYS A 34 9.76 11.36 4.75
CA LYS A 34 8.60 12.02 5.35
C LYS A 34 7.41 12.10 4.37
N LEU A 35 7.67 12.40 3.10
CA LEU A 35 6.64 12.41 2.06
C LEU A 35 6.02 11.03 1.86
N LEU A 36 6.84 9.97 1.80
CA LEU A 36 6.35 8.59 1.67
C LEU A 36 5.57 8.13 2.91
N GLN A 37 6.02 8.50 4.12
CA GLN A 37 5.29 8.19 5.34
C GLN A 37 3.90 8.86 5.36
N ASP A 38 3.81 10.13 4.97
CA ASP A 38 2.54 10.85 4.86
C ASP A 38 1.61 10.22 3.81
N ALA A 39 2.16 9.84 2.65
CA ALA A 39 1.42 9.14 1.60
C ALA A 39 0.89 7.78 2.07
N CYS A 40 1.71 7.00 2.78
CA CYS A 40 1.28 5.73 3.40
C CYS A 40 0.17 5.95 4.44
N LYS A 41 0.29 6.99 5.27
CA LYS A 41 -0.71 7.33 6.29
C LYS A 41 -2.05 7.70 5.68
N LYS A 42 -2.05 8.45 4.56
CA LYS A 42 -3.26 8.74 3.77
C LYS A 42 -3.92 7.48 3.20
N CYS A 43 -3.12 6.45 2.89
CA CYS A 43 -3.64 5.15 2.50
C CYS A 43 -4.03 4.26 3.70
N GLY A 44 -3.97 4.74 4.94
CA GLY A 44 -4.32 3.99 6.14
C GLY A 44 -3.28 2.94 6.55
N VAL A 45 -2.01 3.15 6.20
CA VAL A 45 -0.90 2.27 6.58
C VAL A 45 -0.03 2.98 7.62
N ALA A 46 0.08 2.39 8.81
CA ALA A 46 0.95 2.89 9.86
C ALA A 46 2.41 2.49 9.58
N VAL A 47 3.24 3.49 9.24
CA VAL A 47 4.64 3.28 8.83
C VAL A 47 5.63 4.14 9.61
N GLU A 48 5.23 4.62 10.79
CA GLU A 48 6.07 5.50 11.64
C GLU A 48 7.34 4.79 12.12
N TRP A 49 7.32 3.46 12.19
CA TRP A 49 8.45 2.60 12.51
C TRP A 49 9.43 2.39 11.34
N CYS A 50 8.99 2.66 10.10
CA CYS A 50 9.76 2.32 8.91
C CYS A 50 10.64 3.49 8.47
N SER A 51 11.96 3.31 8.60
CA SER A 51 12.96 4.29 8.12
C SER A 51 13.47 4.02 6.71
N GLU A 52 13.24 2.80 6.22
CA GLU A 52 13.71 2.31 4.92
C GLU A 52 12.83 2.85 3.79
N LEU A 53 13.44 3.60 2.86
CA LEU A 53 12.73 4.24 1.74
C LEU A 53 12.10 3.21 0.79
N ASP A 54 12.83 2.14 0.46
CA ASP A 54 12.33 1.10 -0.44
C ASP A 54 11.15 0.34 0.16
N THR A 55 11.21 0.05 1.46
CA THR A 55 10.10 -0.54 2.21
C THR A 55 8.88 0.37 2.22
N LEU A 56 9.06 1.68 2.48
CA LEU A 56 7.96 2.65 2.42
C LEU A 56 7.34 2.73 1.01
N ARG A 57 8.16 2.74 -0.05
CA ARG A 57 7.66 2.72 -1.43
C ARG A 57 6.88 1.44 -1.73
N ALA A 58 7.38 0.29 -1.29
CA ALA A 58 6.70 -0.99 -1.47
C ALA A 58 5.35 -0.99 -0.74
N LEU A 59 5.33 -0.57 0.53
CA LEU A 59 4.11 -0.45 1.33
C LEU A 59 3.07 0.47 0.67
N TYR A 60 3.50 1.64 0.22
CA TYR A 60 2.65 2.59 -0.48
C TYR A 60 2.05 1.99 -1.75
N ARG A 61 2.89 1.41 -2.63
CA ARG A 61 2.43 0.80 -3.89
C ARG A 61 1.43 -0.33 -3.63
N THR A 62 1.74 -1.24 -2.70
CA THR A 62 0.84 -2.36 -2.39
C THR A 62 -0.46 -1.87 -1.78
N SER A 63 -0.42 -0.90 -0.87
CA SER A 63 -1.63 -0.32 -0.27
C SER A 63 -2.54 0.38 -1.29
N ARG A 64 -1.93 1.04 -2.28
CA ARG A 64 -2.64 1.64 -3.40
C ARG A 64 -3.27 0.60 -4.31
N GLN A 65 -2.56 -0.49 -4.62
CA GLN A 65 -3.12 -1.61 -5.38
C GLN A 65 -4.34 -2.21 -4.68
N MET A 66 -4.33 -2.29 -3.34
CA MET A 66 -5.49 -2.75 -2.57
C MET A 66 -6.69 -1.79 -2.68
N ASP A 67 -6.49 -0.51 -2.99
CA ASP A 67 -7.58 0.45 -3.09
C ASP A 67 -8.47 0.20 -4.32
N SER A 68 -7.81 -0.08 -5.45
CA SER A 68 -8.46 -0.45 -6.71
C SER A 68 -8.77 -1.95 -6.85
N ALA A 69 -8.19 -2.81 -6.00
CA ALA A 69 -8.41 -4.25 -6.01
C ALA A 69 -9.89 -4.63 -5.85
N SER A 70 -10.30 -5.75 -6.46
CA SER A 70 -11.64 -6.28 -6.25
C SER A 70 -11.77 -6.94 -4.87
N VAL A 71 -13.00 -7.14 -4.39
CA VAL A 71 -13.25 -7.88 -3.13
C VAL A 71 -12.64 -9.28 -3.18
N ARG A 72 -12.66 -9.94 -4.35
CA ARG A 72 -12.05 -11.26 -4.55
C ARG A 72 -10.54 -11.21 -4.36
N ASP A 73 -9.88 -10.22 -4.95
CA ASP A 73 -8.42 -10.08 -4.86
C ASP A 73 -8.00 -9.71 -3.42
N LEU A 74 -8.78 -8.88 -2.74
CA LEU A 74 -8.56 -8.57 -1.32
C LEU A 74 -8.69 -9.82 -0.43
N LYS A 75 -9.70 -10.66 -0.67
CA LYS A 75 -9.85 -11.95 0.05
C LYS A 75 -8.69 -12.89 -0.23
N GLN A 76 -8.23 -12.97 -1.48
CA GLN A 76 -7.05 -13.76 -1.83
C GLN A 76 -5.80 -13.24 -1.13
N GLU A 77 -5.63 -11.93 -1.04
CA GLU A 77 -4.49 -11.32 -0.36
C GLU A 77 -4.52 -11.57 1.15
N CYS A 78 -5.70 -11.47 1.79
CA CYS A 78 -5.89 -11.88 3.18
C CYS A 78 -5.55 -13.37 3.38
N MET A 79 -6.03 -14.25 2.50
CA MET A 79 -5.74 -15.69 2.54
C MET A 79 -4.25 -15.99 2.39
N ARG A 80 -3.58 -15.34 1.41
CA ARG A 80 -2.14 -15.46 1.17
C ARG A 80 -1.32 -15.04 2.38
N ARG A 81 -1.80 -14.04 3.10
CA ARG A 81 -1.22 -13.50 4.35
C ARG A 81 -1.76 -14.19 5.60
N LYS A 82 -2.54 -15.26 5.48
CA LYS A 82 -3.15 -16.00 6.61
C LYS A 82 -3.91 -15.09 7.60
N VAL A 83 -4.56 -14.05 7.08
CA VAL A 83 -5.37 -13.10 7.85
C VAL A 83 -6.81 -13.57 7.87
N PRO A 84 -7.44 -13.72 9.05
CA PRO A 84 -8.85 -14.09 9.12
C PRO A 84 -9.75 -12.99 8.53
N PHE A 85 -10.56 -13.37 7.55
CA PHE A 85 -11.52 -12.49 6.88
C PHE A 85 -12.97 -13.03 6.93
N GLU A 86 -13.21 -14.08 7.72
CA GLU A 86 -14.55 -14.64 7.94
C GLU A 86 -15.48 -13.59 8.57
N GLY A 87 -16.71 -13.51 8.08
CA GLY A 87 -17.70 -12.52 8.52
C GLY A 87 -17.49 -11.10 7.97
N VAL A 88 -16.42 -10.83 7.23
CA VAL A 88 -16.21 -9.51 6.61
C VAL A 88 -16.96 -9.43 5.28
N MET A 89 -18.05 -8.67 5.26
CA MET A 89 -18.82 -8.40 4.04
C MET A 89 -18.42 -7.10 3.36
N GLU A 90 -17.82 -6.16 4.10
CA GLU A 90 -17.45 -4.84 3.58
C GLU A 90 -16.06 -4.82 2.95
N LYS A 91 -15.95 -4.21 1.76
CA LYS A 91 -14.69 -4.05 1.05
C LYS A 91 -13.67 -3.26 1.87
N GLU A 92 -14.11 -2.19 2.53
CA GLU A 92 -13.22 -1.31 3.29
C GLU A 92 -12.59 -2.02 4.49
N GLU A 93 -13.35 -2.89 5.17
CA GLU A 93 -12.81 -3.69 6.27
C GLU A 93 -11.81 -4.74 5.77
N LEU A 94 -12.05 -5.35 4.60
CA LEU A 94 -11.06 -6.23 3.96
C LEU A 94 -9.77 -5.47 3.62
N LYS A 95 -9.87 -4.26 3.07
CA LYS A 95 -8.70 -3.40 2.81
C LYS A 95 -7.95 -3.10 4.10
N LYS A 96 -8.65 -2.73 5.17
CA LYS A 96 -8.04 -2.41 6.45
C LYS A 96 -7.25 -3.60 7.01
N ARG A 97 -7.84 -4.80 6.99
CA ARG A 97 -7.16 -6.03 7.44
C ARG A 97 -5.97 -6.41 6.56
N ALA A 98 -6.12 -6.32 5.24
CA ALA A 98 -5.03 -6.60 4.31
C ALA A 98 -3.85 -5.63 4.49
N ARG A 99 -4.14 -4.33 4.68
CA ARG A 99 -3.14 -3.29 4.97
C ARG A 99 -2.47 -3.49 6.33
N GLN A 100 -3.24 -3.80 7.37
CA GLN A 100 -2.70 -4.09 8.70
C GLN A 100 -1.75 -5.29 8.68
N ALA A 101 -2.15 -6.37 8.02
CA ALA A 101 -1.28 -7.51 7.83
C ALA A 101 -0.05 -7.15 6.99
N LEU A 102 -0.20 -6.33 5.95
CA LEU A 102 0.93 -5.82 5.18
C LEU A 102 1.96 -5.13 6.07
N VAL A 103 1.53 -4.29 7.01
CA VAL A 103 2.42 -3.67 8.00
C VAL A 103 3.11 -4.73 8.85
N TRP A 104 2.37 -5.66 9.45
CA TRP A 104 2.93 -6.68 10.34
C TRP A 104 3.95 -7.59 9.67
N TYR A 105 3.70 -8.01 8.43
CA TYR A 105 4.64 -8.84 7.67
C TYR A 105 5.89 -8.09 7.20
N THR A 106 5.83 -6.76 7.18
CA THR A 106 6.94 -5.91 6.76
C THR A 106 7.72 -5.38 7.97
N MET A 107 7.09 -5.32 9.13
CA MET A 107 7.70 -4.90 10.38
C MET A 107 8.74 -5.95 10.81
N PRO A 108 10.00 -5.58 11.05
CA PRO A 108 10.99 -6.53 11.54
C PRO A 108 10.57 -7.06 12.92
N GLU A 109 10.80 -8.36 13.17
CA GLU A 109 10.39 -9.05 14.41
C GLU A 109 10.86 -8.31 15.68
N ARG A 110 12.00 -7.61 15.60
CA ARG A 110 12.56 -6.81 16.71
C ARG A 110 11.67 -5.65 17.16
N THR A 111 10.75 -5.18 16.32
CA THR A 111 9.78 -4.12 16.67
C THR A 111 8.49 -4.71 17.22
N LEU A 112 8.17 -5.97 16.90
CA LEU A 112 6.98 -6.67 17.41
C LEU A 112 7.12 -7.08 18.88
N GLU A 113 8.34 -7.24 19.40
CA GLU A 113 8.58 -7.58 20.83
C GLU A 113 8.40 -6.39 21.80
N ALA A 114 8.19 -5.18 21.28
CA ALA A 114 8.12 -3.95 22.08
C ALA A 114 6.70 -3.36 22.27
N GLU A 115 5.65 -4.04 21.76
CA GLU A 115 4.23 -3.68 21.96
C GLU A 115 3.51 -4.56 22.99
#